data_AF-A0A846SS73-F1
#
_entry.id   AF-A0A846SS73-F1
#
_cell.length_a   1.000
_cell.length_b   1.000
_cell.length_c   1.000
_cell.angle_alpha   90.00
_cell.angle_beta   90.00
_cell.angle_gamma   90.00
#
_symmetry.space_group_name_H-M   'P 1'
#
loop_
_entity.id
_entity.type
_entity.pdbx_description
1 polymer ?
#
loop_
_entity_poly.entity_id
_entity_poly.type
_entity_poly.pdbx_seq_one_letter_code
_entity_poly.pdbx_strand_id
1 'polypeptide(L)'
;MSYYVHHVPGRLRIKAARLRCVECQAKLDRLLGALPGVNSYSHSHRIGSVLVHYDPARLSADDILYQIYKAGCLDSAISASPATASARGNLVKQAGALFGSACLGRCCAKAWKPR
;
A
#
# COMPACT_ATOMS: atom_id res chain seq x y z
N MET A 1 -17.98 1.38 10.30
CA MET A 1 -17.47 0.00 10.42
C MET A 1 -16.03 0.04 10.94
N SER A 2 -15.75 -0.58 12.08
CA SER A 2 -14.39 -0.59 12.66
C SER A 2 -13.52 -1.64 11.99
N TYR A 3 -12.45 -1.19 11.31
CA TYR A 3 -11.37 -2.05 10.85
C TYR A 3 -10.21 -1.96 11.86
N TYR A 4 -9.50 -3.07 12.06
CA TYR A 4 -8.38 -3.14 13.00
C TYR A 4 -7.16 -3.72 12.28
N VAL A 5 -6.07 -2.98 12.29
CA VAL A 5 -4.78 -3.40 11.73
C VAL A 5 -3.76 -3.37 12.86
N HIS A 6 -3.15 -4.51 13.11
CA HIS A 6 -2.03 -4.63 14.02
C HIS A 6 -0.79 -4.99 13.21
N HIS A 7 0.15 -4.06 13.16
CA HIS A 7 1.40 -4.20 12.43
C HIS A 7 2.57 -4.29 13.40
N VAL A 8 3.35 -5.35 13.26
CA VAL A 8 4.68 -5.53 13.85
C VAL A 8 5.59 -5.95 12.70
N PRO A 9 6.85 -5.49 12.65
CA PRO A 9 7.79 -5.93 11.61
C PRO A 9 7.80 -7.46 11.50
N GLY A 10 7.43 -7.94 10.31
CA GLY A 10 7.33 -9.37 9.96
C GLY A 10 6.04 -10.10 10.37
N ARG A 11 5.10 -9.41 11.03
CA ARG A 11 3.77 -9.93 11.35
C ARG A 11 2.70 -8.85 11.19
N LEU A 12 1.81 -9.04 10.22
CA LEU A 12 0.68 -8.17 9.95
C LEU A 12 -0.64 -8.90 10.24
N ARG A 13 -1.49 -8.34 11.09
CA ARG A 13 -2.84 -8.86 11.36
C ARG A 13 -3.89 -7.83 10.99
N ILE A 14 -4.85 -8.24 10.18
CA ILE A 14 -5.91 -7.37 9.64
C ILE A 14 -7.25 -7.96 10.04
N LYS A 15 -8.17 -7.14 10.52
CA LYS A 15 -9.57 -7.51 10.78
C LYS A 15 -10.48 -6.52 10.07
N ALA A 16 -11.29 -7.04 9.15
CA ALA A 16 -12.24 -6.26 8.36
C ALA A 16 -13.46 -7.10 7.99
N ALA A 17 -14.62 -6.48 7.86
CA ALA A 17 -15.86 -7.18 7.55
C ALA A 17 -15.81 -7.85 6.15
N ARG A 18 -15.17 -7.21 5.15
CA ARG A 18 -15.00 -7.78 3.80
C ARG A 18 -14.16 -9.03 3.72
N LEU A 19 -13.28 -9.25 4.71
CA LEU A 19 -12.52 -10.49 4.81
C LEU A 19 -13.40 -11.68 5.21
N ARG A 20 -14.69 -11.47 5.50
CA ARG A 20 -15.68 -12.55 5.64
C ARG A 20 -16.30 -12.98 4.31
N CYS A 21 -15.70 -12.64 3.17
CA CYS A 21 -16.17 -13.11 1.89
C CYS A 21 -15.45 -14.42 1.50
N VAL A 22 -16.21 -15.42 1.03
CA VAL A 22 -15.66 -16.71 0.57
C VAL A 22 -14.70 -16.50 -0.60
N GLU A 23 -15.04 -15.60 -1.52
CA GLU A 23 -14.24 -15.33 -2.72
C GLU A 23 -12.92 -14.61 -2.40
N CYS A 24 -12.86 -13.88 -1.28
CA CYS A 24 -11.62 -13.24 -0.83
C CYS A 24 -10.53 -14.27 -0.51
N GLN A 25 -10.88 -15.50 -0.12
CA GLN A 25 -9.89 -16.53 0.18
C GLN A 25 -9.06 -16.89 -1.06
N ALA A 26 -9.70 -17.19 -2.18
CA ALA A 26 -9.00 -17.54 -3.42
C ALA A 26 -8.18 -16.36 -3.98
N LYS A 27 -8.67 -15.13 -3.82
CA LYS A 27 -7.95 -13.91 -4.23
C LYS A 27 -6.70 -13.69 -3.37
N LEU A 28 -6.81 -13.86 -2.06
CA LEU A 28 -5.69 -13.72 -1.12
C LEU A 28 -4.64 -14.80 -1.37
N ASP A 29 -5.04 -16.04 -1.63
CA ASP A 29 -4.12 -17.14 -1.92
C ASP A 29 -3.26 -16.86 -3.16
N ARG A 30 -3.91 -16.48 -4.27
CA ARG A 30 -3.21 -16.10 -5.51
C ARG A 30 -2.30 -14.88 -5.32
N LEU A 31 -2.78 -13.87 -4.60
CA LEU A 31 -2.06 -12.62 -4.43
C LEU A 31 -0.87 -12.76 -3.48
N LEU A 32 -1.08 -13.31 -2.30
CA LEU A 32 -0.03 -13.49 -1.29
C LEU A 32 0.97 -14.58 -1.68
N GLY A 33 0.52 -15.62 -2.41
CA GLY A 33 1.42 -16.64 -2.96
C GLY A 33 2.33 -16.12 -4.08
N ALA A 34 1.91 -15.07 -4.79
CA ALA A 34 2.71 -14.43 -5.84
C ALA A 34 3.64 -13.32 -5.32
N LEU A 35 3.47 -12.86 -4.08
CA LEU A 35 4.26 -11.76 -3.53
C LEU A 35 5.62 -12.26 -2.98
N PRO A 36 6.75 -11.79 -3.51
CA PRO A 36 8.06 -12.14 -2.97
C PRO A 36 8.23 -11.54 -1.57
N GLY A 37 8.62 -12.37 -0.60
CA GLY A 37 8.82 -11.96 0.79
C GLY A 37 7.65 -12.26 1.73
N VAL A 38 6.57 -12.90 1.25
CA VAL A 38 5.57 -13.52 2.14
C VAL A 38 6.07 -14.92 2.53
N ASN A 39 6.20 -15.16 3.83
CA ASN A 39 6.65 -16.47 4.34
C ASN A 39 5.45 -17.42 4.52
N SER A 40 4.37 -16.91 5.12
CA SER A 40 3.18 -17.70 5.41
C SER A 40 2.01 -16.76 5.66
N TYR A 41 0.79 -17.24 5.44
CA TYR A 41 -0.39 -16.48 5.76
C TYR A 41 -1.53 -17.39 6.24
N SER A 42 -2.49 -16.82 6.96
CA SER A 42 -3.67 -17.54 7.45
C SER A 42 -4.88 -16.64 7.38
N HIS A 43 -5.88 -17.08 6.61
CA HIS A 43 -7.16 -16.39 6.50
C HIS A 43 -8.22 -17.11 7.31
N SER A 44 -8.91 -16.36 8.16
CA SER A 44 -10.07 -16.83 8.92
C SER A 44 -11.32 -16.11 8.45
N HIS A 45 -11.99 -16.69 7.44
CA HIS A 45 -13.26 -16.19 6.92
C HIS A 45 -14.28 -16.01 8.06
N ARG A 46 -14.46 -17.00 8.95
CA ARG A 46 -15.45 -16.95 10.05
C ARG A 46 -15.33 -15.71 10.94
N ILE A 47 -14.10 -15.25 11.20
CA ILE A 47 -13.80 -14.10 12.06
C ILE A 47 -13.71 -12.80 11.24
N GLY A 48 -13.38 -12.91 9.95
CA GLY A 48 -13.02 -11.78 9.09
C GLY A 48 -11.64 -11.24 9.42
N SER A 49 -10.69 -12.13 9.68
CA SER A 49 -9.31 -11.75 9.98
C SER A 49 -8.29 -12.47 9.13
N VAL A 50 -7.19 -11.79 8.82
CA VAL A 50 -6.05 -12.34 8.09
C VAL A 50 -4.79 -12.08 8.92
N LEU A 51 -3.92 -13.08 9.02
CA LEU A 51 -2.59 -12.98 9.57
C LEU A 51 -1.58 -13.25 8.45
N VAL A 52 -0.62 -12.35 8.26
CA VAL A 52 0.44 -12.48 7.27
C VAL A 52 1.79 -12.42 7.98
N HIS A 53 2.61 -13.42 7.74
CA HIS A 53 4.02 -13.46 8.09
C HIS A 53 4.83 -13.13 6.85
N TYR A 54 5.64 -12.07 6.94
CA TYR A 54 6.42 -11.56 5.82
C TYR A 54 7.83 -11.17 6.29
N ASP A 55 8.75 -11.01 5.36
CA ASP A 55 10.08 -10.48 5.61
C ASP A 55 10.07 -8.94 5.47
N PRO A 56 10.20 -8.18 6.57
CA PRO A 56 10.17 -6.71 6.52
C PRO A 56 11.39 -6.11 5.79
N ALA A 57 12.45 -6.87 5.53
CA ALA A 57 13.58 -6.41 4.73
C ALA A 57 13.27 -6.40 3.21
N ARG A 58 12.25 -7.15 2.78
CA ARG A 58 11.89 -7.31 1.36
C ARG A 58 10.52 -6.74 0.99
N LEU A 59 9.59 -6.73 1.94
CA LEU A 59 8.19 -6.38 1.70
C LEU A 59 7.65 -5.52 2.84
N SER A 60 6.97 -4.42 2.51
CA SER A 60 6.39 -3.53 3.53
C SER A 60 4.96 -3.94 3.85
N ALA A 61 4.52 -3.71 5.10
CA ALA A 61 3.12 -3.91 5.47
C ALA A 61 2.14 -3.06 4.64
N ASP A 62 2.57 -1.85 4.23
CA ASP A 62 1.77 -0.95 3.40
C ASP A 62 1.55 -1.53 1.99
N ASP A 63 2.59 -2.08 1.38
CA ASP A 63 2.50 -2.76 0.07
C ASP A 63 1.54 -3.94 0.15
N ILE A 64 1.60 -4.74 1.23
CA ILE A 64 0.67 -5.85 1.45
C ILE A 64 -0.77 -5.33 1.55
N LEU A 65 -1.02 -4.30 2.36
CA LEU A 65 -2.35 -3.70 2.52
C LEU A 65 -2.88 -3.13 1.20
N TYR A 66 -2.02 -2.44 0.45
CA TYR A 66 -2.37 -1.84 -0.83
C TYR A 66 -2.76 -2.91 -1.86
N GLN A 67 -2.02 -4.01 -1.93
CA GLN A 67 -2.35 -5.11 -2.84
C GLN A 67 -3.65 -5.83 -2.44
N ILE A 68 -3.88 -6.03 -1.14
CA ILE A 68 -5.14 -6.59 -0.63
C ILE A 68 -6.33 -5.66 -0.95
N TYR A 69 -6.15 -4.35 -0.82
CA TYR A 69 -7.15 -3.36 -1.23
C TYR A 69 -7.43 -3.41 -2.73
N LYS A 70 -6.38 -3.46 -3.56
CA LYS A 70 -6.50 -3.55 -5.02
C LYS A 70 -7.21 -4.82 -5.49
N ALA A 71 -7.09 -5.92 -4.75
CA ALA A 71 -7.84 -7.15 -5.00
C ALA A 71 -9.34 -7.06 -4.62
N GLY A 72 -9.76 -5.97 -3.98
CA GLY A 72 -11.12 -5.75 -3.51
C GLY A 72 -11.44 -6.49 -2.21
N CYS A 73 -10.43 -6.89 -1.44
CA CYS A 73 -10.61 -7.58 -0.15
C CYS A 73 -10.73 -6.59 1.03
N LEU A 74 -10.49 -5.31 0.80
CA LEU A 74 -10.69 -4.21 1.76
C LEU A 74 -11.58 -3.14 1.13
N ASP A 75 -12.46 -2.51 1.93
CA ASP A 75 -13.35 -1.44 1.46
C ASP A 75 -12.62 -0.10 1.25
N SER A 76 -11.41 0.06 1.81
CA SER A 76 -10.64 1.30 1.74
C SER A 76 -9.15 1.02 1.75
N ALA A 77 -8.37 1.90 1.10
CA ALA A 77 -6.92 1.87 1.15
C ALA A 77 -6.47 2.27 2.57
N ILE A 78 -5.86 1.33 3.29
CA ILE A 78 -5.43 1.52 4.68
C ILE A 78 -3.92 1.44 4.70
N SER A 79 -3.28 2.34 5.45
CA SER A 79 -1.83 2.32 5.68
C SER A 79 -1.52 1.76 7.07
N ALA A 80 -0.47 0.93 7.17
CA ALA A 80 0.00 0.34 8.43
C ALA A 80 1.02 1.22 9.18
N SER A 81 1.45 2.34 8.60
CA SER A 81 2.48 3.22 9.16
C SER A 81 1.87 4.49 9.76
N PRO A 82 2.24 4.89 10.99
CA PRO A 82 2.02 6.24 11.47
C PRO A 82 3.03 7.27 10.91
N ALA A 83 3.95 6.88 10.03
CA ALA A 83 4.94 7.79 9.46
C ALA A 83 4.66 8.10 7.99
N THR A 84 4.36 9.38 7.75
CA THR A 84 4.31 10.10 6.47
C THR A 84 3.29 9.58 5.45
N ALA A 85 2.07 10.12 5.58
CA ALA A 85 1.25 10.39 4.41
C ALA A 85 2.05 11.22 3.39
N SER A 86 2.09 10.75 2.14
CA SER A 86 1.95 11.53 0.90
C SER A 86 2.86 10.97 -0.20
N ALA A 87 2.23 10.32 -1.18
CA ALA A 87 2.29 10.72 -2.60
C ALA A 87 2.17 9.49 -3.53
N ARG A 88 0.94 9.21 -3.98
CA ARG A 88 0.58 8.69 -5.31
C ARG A 88 -0.92 8.38 -5.30
N GLY A 89 -1.79 9.00 -6.10
CA GLY A 89 -1.62 10.00 -7.13
C GLY A 89 -3.01 10.26 -7.70
N ASN A 90 -3.46 11.50 -7.62
CA ASN A 90 -4.53 12.05 -8.45
C ASN A 90 -4.48 13.57 -8.30
N LEU A 91 -3.58 14.21 -9.06
CA LEU A 91 -3.61 15.65 -9.28
C LEU A 91 -3.13 15.91 -10.71
N VAL A 92 -4.04 15.62 -11.64
CA VAL A 92 -4.21 16.47 -12.81
C VAL A 92 -4.72 17.81 -12.28
N LYS A 93 -3.89 18.86 -12.38
CA LYS A 93 -4.25 20.25 -12.68
C LYS A 93 -3.02 21.15 -12.55
N GLN A 94 -2.63 21.70 -13.69
CA GLN A 94 -1.83 22.92 -13.79
C GLN A 94 -2.52 24.05 -13.00
N ALA A 95 -1.75 24.87 -12.27
CA ALA A 95 -1.77 26.36 -12.30
C ALA A 95 -1.20 27.00 -11.01
N GLY A 96 -0.36 28.03 -11.19
CA GLY A 96 -0.12 29.17 -10.28
C GLY A 96 0.80 28.90 -9.08
N ALA A 97 2.11 29.19 -9.09
CA ALA A 97 2.78 30.50 -9.15
C ALA A 97 2.59 31.39 -7.89
N LEU A 98 3.74 31.81 -7.32
CA LEU A 98 3.99 32.91 -6.36
C LEU A 98 3.64 32.56 -4.88
N PHE A 99 4.53 32.45 -3.89
CA PHE A 99 5.75 33.17 -3.46
C PHE A 99 6.67 32.16 -2.74
N GLY A 100 8.00 32.24 -2.66
CA GLY A 100 9.00 33.24 -3.03
C GLY A 100 10.28 32.91 -2.24
N SER A 101 11.42 32.88 -2.97
CA SER A 101 12.81 33.09 -2.49
C SER A 101 13.41 32.06 -1.51
N ALA A 102 14.58 31.45 -1.69
CA ALA A 102 15.70 31.66 -2.59
C ALA A 102 16.72 30.50 -2.42
N CYS A 103 17.48 30.23 -3.50
CA CYS A 103 18.89 29.78 -3.52
C CYS A 103 19.27 28.45 -2.83
N LEU A 104 19.98 27.49 -3.42
CA LEU A 104 20.90 27.44 -4.55
C LEU A 104 20.68 26.10 -5.28
N GLY A 105 20.67 26.05 -6.61
CA GLY A 105 21.89 25.96 -7.44
C GLY A 105 21.84 24.61 -8.18
N ARG A 106 21.34 24.53 -9.42
CA ARG A 106 22.06 24.79 -10.69
C ARG A 106 23.06 23.66 -10.97
N CYS A 107 23.07 22.91 -12.07
CA CYS A 107 22.78 23.05 -13.52
C CYS A 107 22.79 21.59 -14.08
N CYS A 108 22.40 21.18 -15.28
CA CYS A 108 21.80 21.71 -16.51
C CYS A 108 21.31 20.45 -17.27
N ALA A 109 20.07 20.38 -17.74
CA ALA A 109 19.60 20.83 -19.05
C ALA A 109 20.14 19.99 -20.24
N LYS A 110 19.28 19.09 -20.74
CA LYS A 110 19.25 18.61 -22.13
C LYS A 110 18.31 19.52 -22.93
N ALA A 111 18.68 19.85 -24.18
CA ALA A 111 17.79 19.91 -25.36
C ALA A 111 18.50 20.71 -26.47
N TRP A 112 18.85 20.12 -27.61
CA TRP A 112 17.97 19.77 -28.72
C TRP A 112 17.61 20.98 -29.61
N LYS A 113 18.12 20.94 -30.85
CA LYS A 113 17.97 21.86 -32.00
C LYS A 113 16.69 21.49 -32.79
N PRO A 114 15.96 22.43 -33.43
CA PRO A 114 16.13 22.75 -34.87
C PRO A 114 15.78 24.23 -35.16
N ARG A 115 15.98 24.87 -36.32
CA ARG A 115 16.24 24.49 -37.72
C ARG A 115 17.53 25.15 -38.19
#